data_AF-A0A7K1V1P9-F1
#
_entry.id   AF-A0A7K1V1P9-F1
#
_cell.length_a   1.000
_cell.length_b   1.000
_cell.length_c   1.000
_cell.angle_alpha   90.00
_cell.angle_beta   90.00
_cell.angle_gamma   90.00
#
_symmetry.space_group_name_H-M   'P 1'
#
loop_
_entity.id
_entity.type
_entity.pdbx_description
1 polymer ?
#
loop_
_entity_poly.entity_id
_entity_poly.type
_entity_poly.pdbx_seq_one_letter_code
_entity_poly.pdbx_strand_id
1 'polypeptide(L)'
;MTPARMYEYVSAEWIEAVGAIIGDLLRDVDLGSLDYCICEDLTNPPFGRANTPGGTLSWFIRISASKVEVRGGTLGDADIRIVADYATHHELSRRVWAGNPEVAAAARQHRQRATASGELRIDGDLTAAPPAVLELIAQLHDPVAAITA
;
A
#
# COMPACT_ATOMS: atom_id res chain seq x y z
N MET A 1 -18.23 18.18 8.48
CA MET A 1 -17.21 17.15 8.15
C MET A 1 -16.96 16.35 9.40
N THR A 2 -17.47 15.13 9.49
CA THR A 2 -17.10 14.20 10.56
C THR A 2 -15.61 13.90 10.42
N PRO A 3 -14.79 13.92 11.49
CA PRO A 3 -13.39 13.51 11.35
C PRO A 3 -13.34 12.12 10.73
N ALA A 4 -12.54 11.96 9.67
CA ALA A 4 -12.32 10.66 9.07
C ALA A 4 -11.87 9.68 10.16
N ARG A 5 -12.55 8.55 10.28
CA ARG A 5 -12.18 7.53 11.25
C ARG A 5 -10.82 6.97 10.81
N MET A 6 -9.81 7.14 11.65
CA MET A 6 -8.51 6.51 11.44
C MET A 6 -8.53 5.09 11.97
N TYR A 7 -7.86 4.19 11.26
CA TYR A 7 -7.74 2.77 11.59
C TYR A 7 -6.27 2.41 11.81
N GLU A 8 -6.03 1.45 12.69
CA GLU A 8 -4.70 0.92 12.92
C GLU A 8 -4.15 0.28 11.63
N TYR A 9 -2.89 0.56 11.29
CA TYR A 9 -2.29 0.15 10.02
C TYR A 9 -2.38 -1.37 9.81
N VAL A 10 -2.94 -1.78 8.66
CA VAL A 10 -3.16 -3.19 8.27
C VAL A 10 -4.07 -3.98 9.25
N SER A 11 -4.87 -3.29 10.07
CA SER A 11 -6.01 -3.93 10.77
C SER A 11 -7.10 -4.39 9.78
N ALA A 12 -8.03 -5.23 10.23
CA ALA A 12 -9.12 -5.71 9.38
C ALA A 12 -9.99 -4.55 8.86
N GLU A 13 -10.29 -3.58 9.72
CA GLU A 13 -11.06 -2.39 9.40
C GLU A 13 -10.30 -1.46 8.44
N TRP A 14 -8.98 -1.36 8.60
CA TRP A 14 -8.13 -0.62 7.66
C TRP A 14 -8.15 -1.27 6.28
N ILE A 15 -8.01 -2.60 6.20
CA ILE A 15 -8.06 -3.35 4.94
C ILE A 15 -9.41 -3.20 4.24
N GLU A 16 -10.51 -3.26 4.99
CA GLU A 16 -11.85 -3.03 4.45
C GLU A 16 -11.99 -1.60 3.90
N ALA A 17 -11.51 -0.60 4.64
CA ALA A 17 -11.56 0.79 4.20
C ALA A 17 -10.69 1.05 2.96
N VAL A 18 -9.50 0.45 2.86
CA VAL A 18 -8.66 0.50 1.66
C VAL A 18 -9.37 -0.17 0.47
N GLY A 19 -10.05 -1.30 0.70
CA GLY A 19 -10.89 -1.95 -0.31
C GLY A 19 -11.98 -1.03 -0.86
N ALA A 20 -12.66 -0.27 0.00
CA ALA A 20 -13.65 0.71 -0.41
C ALA A 20 -13.03 1.86 -1.24
N ILE A 21 -11.89 2.40 -0.79
CA ILE A 21 -11.15 3.45 -1.52
C ILE A 21 -10.77 2.97 -2.92
N ILE A 22 -10.19 1.77 -3.04
CA ILE A 22 -9.78 1.22 -4.34
C ILE A 22 -11.00 0.94 -5.22
N GLY A 23 -12.09 0.43 -4.65
CA GLY A 23 -13.36 0.23 -5.35
C GLY A 23 -13.92 1.53 -5.93
N ASP A 24 -13.81 2.64 -5.21
CA ASP A 24 -14.21 3.97 -5.70
C ASP A 24 -13.28 4.48 -6.80
N LEU A 25 -11.95 4.33 -6.64
CA LEU A 25 -10.96 4.76 -7.64
C LEU A 25 -11.08 4.00 -8.97
N LEU A 26 -11.52 2.74 -8.93
CA LEU A 26 -11.63 1.87 -10.11
C LEU A 26 -13.06 1.72 -10.65
N ARG A 27 -14.04 2.43 -10.07
CA ARG A 27 -15.47 2.26 -10.38
C ARG A 27 -15.79 2.34 -11.88
N ASP A 28 -15.15 3.27 -12.58
CA ASP A 28 -15.39 3.56 -13.99
C ASP A 28 -14.18 3.18 -14.88
N VAL A 29 -13.23 2.40 -14.33
CA VAL A 29 -12.03 1.96 -15.05
C VAL A 29 -12.26 0.60 -15.68
N ASP A 30 -12.03 0.50 -16.98
CA ASP A 30 -12.02 -0.80 -17.66
C ASP A 30 -10.74 -1.58 -17.31
N LEU A 31 -10.90 -2.61 -16.49
CA LEU A 31 -9.81 -3.50 -16.08
C LEU A 31 -9.47 -4.55 -17.15
N GLY A 32 -10.30 -4.71 -18.18
CA GLY A 32 -10.04 -5.63 -19.29
C GLY A 32 -9.69 -7.06 -18.86
N SER A 33 -8.53 -7.55 -19.29
CA SER A 33 -7.97 -8.87 -18.91
C SER A 33 -6.81 -8.76 -17.91
N LEU A 34 -6.75 -7.64 -17.17
CA LEU A 34 -5.68 -7.37 -16.22
C LEU A 34 -5.61 -8.49 -15.18
N ASP A 35 -4.38 -8.93 -14.90
CA ASP A 35 -4.05 -9.76 -13.77
C ASP A 35 -2.76 -9.20 -13.18
N TYR A 36 -2.85 -8.56 -12.02
CA TYR A 36 -1.74 -7.87 -11.40
C TYR A 36 -1.84 -7.88 -9.87
N CYS A 37 -0.73 -8.11 -9.20
CA CYS A 37 -0.67 -8.25 -7.75
C CYS A 37 0.44 -7.39 -7.15
N ILE A 38 0.05 -6.54 -6.19
CA ILE A 38 0.97 -5.77 -5.36
C ILE A 38 0.87 -6.31 -3.94
N CYS A 39 1.99 -6.69 -3.35
CA CYS A 39 2.08 -7.16 -1.98
C CYS A 39 3.01 -6.26 -1.17
N GLU A 40 2.61 -5.87 0.03
CA GLU A 40 3.47 -5.21 0.98
C GLU A 40 3.70 -6.13 2.18
N ASP A 41 4.96 -6.38 2.53
CA ASP A 41 5.35 -7.17 3.68
C ASP A 41 6.14 -6.29 4.66
N LEU A 42 5.53 -6.00 5.81
CA LEU A 42 6.14 -5.17 6.84
C LEU A 42 6.90 -6.06 7.83
N THR A 43 8.22 -5.86 7.90
CA THR A 43 9.10 -6.53 8.87
C THR A 43 9.02 -5.83 10.23
N ASN A 44 9.37 -6.55 11.29
CA ASN A 44 9.35 -6.04 12.67
C ASN A 44 8.02 -5.38 13.10
N PRO A 45 6.85 -5.98 12.81
CA PRO A 45 5.58 -5.37 13.24
C PRO A 45 5.47 -5.37 14.77
N PRO A 46 4.57 -4.56 15.36
CA PRO A 46 4.35 -4.57 16.80
C PRO A 46 4.00 -5.97 17.31
N PHE A 47 4.32 -6.26 18.57
CA PHE A 47 4.13 -7.59 19.14
C PHE A 47 2.69 -8.11 18.94
N GLY A 48 2.57 -9.34 18.44
CA GLY A 48 1.28 -9.98 18.17
C GLY A 48 0.55 -9.50 16.91
N ARG A 49 1.15 -8.59 16.10
CA ARG A 49 0.54 -8.07 14.86
C ARG A 49 0.85 -8.88 13.62
N ALA A 50 1.91 -9.69 13.61
CA ALA A 50 2.26 -10.48 12.44
C ALA A 50 1.08 -11.34 11.96
N ASN A 51 0.76 -11.26 10.67
CA ASN A 51 -0.35 -11.99 10.05
C ASN A 51 0.13 -13.02 9.01
N THR A 52 1.44 -13.24 8.89
CA THR A 52 2.05 -14.28 8.07
C THR A 52 2.89 -15.25 8.89
N PRO A 53 3.11 -16.49 8.42
CA PRO A 53 4.05 -17.42 9.05
C PRO A 53 5.49 -16.92 9.13
N GLY A 54 5.87 -15.97 8.25
CA GLY A 54 7.20 -15.35 8.23
C GLY A 54 7.40 -14.27 9.29
N GLY A 55 6.41 -14.00 10.13
CA GLY A 55 6.49 -12.96 11.17
C GLY A 55 6.30 -11.54 10.65
N THR A 56 5.82 -11.37 9.42
CA THR A 56 5.51 -10.04 8.84
C THR A 56 4.05 -9.67 9.07
N LEU A 57 3.78 -8.37 9.04
CA LEU A 57 2.44 -7.83 8.86
C LEU A 57 2.28 -7.46 7.38
N SER A 58 1.52 -8.24 6.65
CA SER A 58 1.43 -8.13 5.20
C SER A 58 0.01 -7.82 4.73
N TRP A 59 -0.09 -7.22 3.56
CA TRP A 59 -1.34 -7.09 2.82
C TRP A 59 -1.08 -7.05 1.32
N PHE A 60 -2.12 -7.26 0.53
CA PHE A 60 -2.01 -7.22 -0.92
C PHE A 60 -3.23 -6.60 -1.59
N ILE A 61 -3.01 -6.16 -2.82
CA ILE A 61 -4.04 -5.79 -3.80
C ILE A 61 -3.88 -6.74 -4.98
N ARG A 62 -4.89 -7.58 -5.25
CA ARG A 62 -4.96 -8.37 -6.49
C ARG A 62 -6.03 -7.76 -7.37
N ILE A 63 -5.62 -7.32 -8.56
CA ILE A 63 -6.50 -6.80 -9.59
C ILE A 63 -6.63 -7.90 -10.63
N SER A 64 -7.87 -8.28 -10.91
CA SER A 64 -8.24 -9.23 -11.94
C SER A 64 -9.32 -8.62 -12.83
N ALA A 65 -9.51 -9.18 -14.04
CA ALA A 65 -10.46 -8.73 -15.06
C ALA A 65 -11.85 -8.27 -14.55
N SER A 66 -12.37 -8.86 -13.48
CA SER A 66 -13.71 -8.56 -12.95
C SER A 66 -13.75 -8.17 -11.46
N LYS A 67 -12.60 -8.17 -10.78
CA LYS A 67 -12.56 -8.04 -9.32
C LYS A 67 -11.24 -7.48 -8.85
N VAL A 68 -11.35 -6.61 -7.85
CA VAL A 68 -10.23 -6.22 -6.99
C VAL A 68 -10.38 -6.90 -5.64
N GLU A 69 -9.32 -7.47 -5.14
CA GLU A 69 -9.24 -8.08 -3.82
C GLU A 69 -8.17 -7.38 -3.00
N VAL A 70 -8.57 -6.91 -1.82
CA VAL A 70 -7.69 -6.31 -0.82
C VAL A 70 -7.80 -7.15 0.43
N ARG A 71 -6.69 -7.73 0.88
CA ARG A 71 -6.68 -8.60 2.07
C ARG A 71 -5.38 -8.48 2.84
N GLY A 72 -5.45 -8.80 4.13
CA GLY A 72 -4.27 -9.08 4.93
C GLY A 72 -3.64 -10.43 4.56
N GLY A 73 -2.33 -10.54 4.77
CA GLY A 73 -1.52 -11.67 4.38
C GLY A 73 -0.63 -11.35 3.18
N THR A 74 0.04 -12.38 2.66
CA THR A 74 1.00 -12.26 1.57
C THR A 74 0.69 -13.30 0.49
N LEU A 75 0.92 -12.96 -0.78
CA LEU A 75 0.77 -13.89 -1.91
C LEU A 75 2.14 -14.19 -2.51
N GLY A 76 2.39 -15.44 -2.89
CA GLY A 76 3.70 -15.88 -3.39
C GLY A 76 4.06 -15.36 -4.79
N ASP A 77 3.04 -15.10 -5.61
CA ASP A 77 3.12 -14.75 -7.03
C ASP A 77 2.89 -13.25 -7.29
N ALA A 78 3.31 -12.38 -6.38
CA ALA A 78 3.15 -10.94 -6.55
C ALA A 78 4.04 -10.38 -7.67
N ASP A 79 3.47 -9.59 -8.58
CA ASP A 79 4.21 -8.86 -9.61
C ASP A 79 5.11 -7.78 -9.01
N ILE A 80 4.62 -7.14 -7.94
CA ILE A 80 5.36 -6.18 -7.14
C ILE A 80 5.33 -6.62 -5.69
N ARG A 81 6.52 -6.70 -5.08
CA ARG A 81 6.65 -6.91 -3.63
C ARG A 81 7.40 -5.78 -2.99
N ILE A 82 6.75 -5.09 -2.07
CA ILE A 82 7.37 -4.07 -1.24
C ILE A 82 7.68 -4.73 0.11
N VAL A 83 8.95 -4.77 0.50
CA VAL A 83 9.37 -5.23 1.83
C VAL A 83 9.94 -4.04 2.57
N ALA A 84 9.36 -3.72 3.73
CA ALA A 84 9.79 -2.55 4.49
C ALA A 84 9.76 -2.79 6.00
N ASP A 85 10.62 -2.11 6.75
CA ASP A 85 10.48 -2.03 8.21
C ASP A 85 9.15 -1.34 8.57
N TYR A 86 8.39 -1.94 9.49
CA TYR A 86 7.08 -1.45 9.88
C TYR A 86 7.10 0.01 10.34
N ALA A 87 8.03 0.40 11.22
CA ALA A 87 8.03 1.73 11.81
C ALA A 87 8.34 2.80 10.75
N THR A 88 9.35 2.53 9.94
CA THR A 88 9.77 3.35 8.79
C THR A 88 8.63 3.52 7.79
N HIS A 89 7.98 2.42 7.40
CA HIS A 89 6.92 2.47 6.38
C HIS A 89 5.62 3.07 6.92
N HIS A 90 5.24 2.77 8.15
CA HIS A 90 4.04 3.33 8.79
C HIS A 90 4.11 4.86 8.90
N GLU A 91 5.28 5.43 9.20
CA GLU A 91 5.50 6.89 9.20
C GLU A 91 5.23 7.52 7.82
N LEU A 92 5.65 6.84 6.75
CA LEU A 92 5.40 7.28 5.38
C LEU A 92 3.93 7.17 5.00
N SER A 93 3.32 6.00 5.26
CA SER A 93 1.96 5.66 4.83
C SER A 93 0.87 6.51 5.48
N ARG A 94 1.14 7.18 6.60
CA ARG A 94 0.18 8.06 7.31
C ARG A 94 0.26 9.54 6.90
N ARG A 95 1.13 9.92 5.96
CA ARG A 95 1.35 11.33 5.59
C ARG A 95 0.71 11.66 4.26
N VAL A 96 -0.28 12.56 4.23
CA VAL A 96 -0.81 13.11 2.98
C VAL A 96 0.24 14.00 2.31
N TRP A 97 0.52 13.79 1.01
CA TRP A 97 1.54 14.56 0.29
C TRP A 97 0.95 15.66 -0.60
N ALA A 98 -0.29 15.50 -1.08
CA ALA A 98 -0.93 16.47 -1.96
C ALA A 98 -0.93 17.88 -1.39
N GLY A 99 -0.65 18.85 -2.26
CA GLY A 99 -0.64 20.27 -1.92
C GLY A 99 0.54 20.73 -1.05
N ASN A 100 1.46 19.84 -0.68
CA ASN A 100 2.64 20.19 0.13
C ASN A 100 3.95 19.63 -0.47
N PRO A 101 4.65 20.42 -1.31
CA PRO A 101 5.91 20.01 -1.92
C PRO A 101 7.02 19.65 -0.92
N GLU A 102 7.04 20.29 0.25
CA GLU A 102 8.06 20.00 1.28
C GLU A 102 7.83 18.61 1.89
N VAL A 103 6.58 18.26 2.19
CA VAL A 103 6.22 16.92 2.69
C VAL A 103 6.52 15.86 1.64
N ALA A 104 6.18 16.11 0.37
CA ALA A 104 6.50 15.20 -0.73
C ALA A 104 8.02 15.00 -0.89
N ALA A 105 8.81 16.08 -0.81
CA ALA A 105 10.27 16.02 -0.87
C ALA A 105 10.86 15.25 0.32
N ALA A 106 10.36 15.50 1.54
CA ALA A 106 10.78 14.79 2.74
C ALA A 106 10.45 13.30 2.67
N ALA A 107 9.26 12.93 2.18
CA ALA A 107 8.87 11.53 1.99
C ALA A 107 9.74 10.84 0.92
N ARG A 108 10.09 11.54 -0.17
CA ARG A 108 11.03 11.04 -1.18
C ARG A 108 12.41 10.80 -0.58
N GLN A 109 12.93 11.75 0.19
CA GLN A 109 14.24 11.61 0.84
C GLN A 109 14.24 10.49 1.89
N HIS A 110 13.16 10.34 2.65
CA HIS A 110 13.00 9.26 3.61
C HIS A 110 13.00 7.90 2.89
N ARG A 111 12.21 7.73 1.82
CA ARG A 111 12.22 6.49 1.02
C ARG A 111 13.61 6.17 0.47
N GLN A 112 14.34 7.17 -0.04
CA GLN A 112 15.71 6.98 -0.52
C GLN A 112 16.65 6.49 0.58
N ARG A 113 16.56 7.06 1.78
CA ARG A 113 17.35 6.60 2.93
C ARG A 113 17.00 5.18 3.34
N ALA A 114 15.71 4.86 3.46
CA ALA A 114 15.24 3.52 3.78
C ALA A 114 15.69 2.48 2.74
N THR A 115 15.70 2.83 1.46
CA THR A 115 16.25 1.96 0.42
C THR A 115 17.75 1.79 0.54
N ALA A 116 18.51 2.86 0.81
CA ALA A 116 19.95 2.79 0.99
C ALA A 116 20.37 2.00 2.25
N SER A 117 19.56 2.03 3.31
CA SER A 117 19.78 1.26 4.55
C SER A 117 19.29 -0.18 4.48
N GLY A 118 18.53 -0.55 3.44
CA GLY A 118 17.91 -1.87 3.31
C GLY A 118 16.59 -2.03 4.08
N GLU A 119 16.08 -0.96 4.69
CA GLU A 119 14.79 -0.92 5.40
C GLU A 119 13.59 -0.81 4.45
N LEU A 120 13.81 -0.55 3.17
CA LEU A 120 12.79 -0.56 2.13
C LEU A 120 13.36 -1.19 0.85
N ARG A 121 12.68 -2.21 0.34
CA ARG A 121 13.01 -2.87 -0.91
C ARG A 121 11.75 -3.04 -1.73
N ILE A 122 11.87 -2.84 -3.05
CA ILE A 122 10.80 -3.10 -4.00
C ILE A 122 11.33 -4.11 -5.00
N ASP A 123 10.69 -5.27 -5.07
CA ASP A 123 10.93 -6.29 -6.08
C ASP A 123 9.90 -6.17 -7.19
N GLY A 124 10.33 -6.41 -8.43
CA GLY A 124 9.53 -6.22 -9.64
C GLY A 124 9.79 -4.86 -10.29
N ASP A 125 9.15 -4.63 -11.44
CA ASP A 125 9.28 -3.38 -12.20
C ASP A 125 7.96 -2.61 -12.21
N LEU A 126 7.84 -1.65 -11.29
CA LEU A 126 6.66 -0.79 -11.21
C LEU A 126 6.51 0.09 -12.45
N THR A 127 7.59 0.40 -13.17
CA THR A 127 7.52 1.23 -14.38
C THR A 127 6.94 0.49 -15.58
N ALA A 128 6.95 -0.84 -15.54
CA ALA A 128 6.30 -1.72 -16.50
C ALA A 128 4.85 -2.10 -16.10
N ALA A 129 4.33 -1.55 -14.99
CA ALA A 129 2.97 -1.82 -14.55
C ALA A 129 1.94 -1.32 -15.59
N PRO A 130 0.79 -2.02 -15.76
CA PRO A 130 -0.26 -1.57 -16.67
C PRO A 130 -0.79 -0.17 -16.32
N PRO A 131 -1.27 0.62 -17.31
CA PRO A 131 -1.69 2.01 -17.07
C PRO A 131 -2.71 2.19 -15.94
N ALA A 132 -3.71 1.32 -15.85
CA ALA A 132 -4.72 1.34 -14.78
C ALA A 132 -4.08 1.13 -13.38
N VAL A 133 -3.02 0.33 -13.29
CA VAL A 133 -2.28 0.09 -12.05
C VAL A 133 -1.44 1.32 -11.68
N LEU A 134 -0.75 1.91 -12.64
CA LEU A 134 0.03 3.13 -12.44
C LEU A 134 -0.85 4.28 -11.94
N GLU A 135 -2.02 4.44 -12.56
CA GLU A 135 -3.00 5.45 -12.19
C GLU A 135 -3.58 5.20 -10.79
N LEU A 136 -3.90 3.94 -10.46
CA LEU A 136 -4.34 3.55 -9.12
C LEU A 136 -3.28 3.92 -8.08
N ILE A 137 -2.02 3.51 -8.26
CA ILE A 137 -0.94 3.78 -7.30
C ILE A 137 -0.74 5.29 -7.11
N ALA A 138 -0.82 6.07 -8.18
CA ALA A 138 -0.67 7.52 -8.12
C ALA A 138 -1.77 8.20 -7.29
N GLN A 139 -2.99 7.65 -7.28
CA GLN A 139 -4.15 8.21 -6.58
C GLN A 139 -4.39 7.61 -5.20
N LEU A 140 -3.90 6.39 -4.94
CA LEU A 140 -4.24 5.60 -3.75
C LEU A 140 -3.63 6.16 -2.46
N HIS A 141 -2.39 6.64 -2.52
CA HIS A 141 -1.60 6.93 -1.33
C HIS A 141 -2.28 7.89 -0.35
N ASP A 142 -2.73 9.06 -0.82
CA ASP A 142 -3.24 10.11 0.05
C ASP A 142 -4.60 9.79 0.72
N PRO A 143 -5.59 9.21 0.01
CA PRO A 143 -6.80 8.68 0.65
C PRO A 143 -6.51 7.63 1.73
N VAL A 144 -5.55 6.72 1.48
CA VAL A 144 -5.14 5.71 2.46
C VAL A 144 -4.42 6.35 3.65
N ALA A 145 -3.57 7.35 3.41
CA ALA A 145 -2.92 8.11 4.47
C ALA A 145 -3.92 8.82 5.39
N ALA A 146 -5.00 9.36 4.83
CA ALA A 146 -6.04 10.04 5.59
C ALA A 146 -6.82 9.13 6.57
N ILE A 147 -6.79 7.81 6.37
CA ILE A 147 -7.45 6.82 7.24
C ILE A 147 -6.47 6.03 8.12
N THR A 148 -5.16 6.32 8.06
CA THR A 148 -4.14 5.54 8.79
C THR A 148 -3.75 6.23 10.11
N ALA A 149 -3.93 5.52 11.23
CA ALA A 149 -3.69 6.01 12.59
C ALA A 149 -2.21 6.10 12.96
#